data_AF-A0ABD1XSR3-F1
#
_entry.id   AF-A0ABD1XSR3-F1
#
_cell.length_a   1.000
_cell.length_b   1.000
_cell.length_c   1.000
_cell.angle_alpha   90.00
_cell.angle_beta   90.00
_cell.angle_gamma   90.00
#
_symmetry.space_group_name_H-M   'P 1'
#
loop_
_entity.id
_entity.type
_entity.pdbx_description
1 polymer ?
#
loop_
_entity_poly.entity_id
_entity_poly.type
_entity_poly.pdbx_seq_one_letter_code
_entity_poly.pdbx_strand_id
1 'polypeptide(L)'
;MYKGCYLRGDVINMYINEAFLKKPRKQLHNMFYVNTFWLTKASELVARYDKTNHAEEAMIKITRLRKSICLEFHDEDMQGNLLAWIFVPIHGKNHWSLAIIRIHNNVAMLAHLDSFRGIHDSEAIFHVFKTVLCLIVPIDPALVMTGIMNVEQQ
;
A
#
# COMPACT_ATOMS: atom_id res chain seq x y z
N MET A 1 13.92 -23.68 -8.07
CA MET A 1 14.20 -22.23 -7.94
C MET A 1 15.69 -22.10 -7.69
N TYR A 2 16.42 -21.31 -8.50
CA TYR A 2 17.87 -21.15 -8.35
C TYR A 2 18.19 -20.20 -7.19
N LYS A 3 19.16 -20.57 -6.34
CA LYS A 3 19.59 -19.76 -5.19
C LYS A 3 20.21 -18.44 -5.69
N GLY A 4 19.74 -17.31 -5.15
CA GLY A 4 20.30 -15.98 -5.46
C GLY A 4 19.72 -15.29 -6.70
N CYS A 5 18.72 -15.87 -7.38
CA CYS A 5 18.06 -15.19 -8.48
C CYS A 5 17.07 -14.12 -7.99
N TYR A 6 17.03 -12.99 -8.70
CA TYR A 6 16.05 -11.93 -8.46
C TYR A 6 14.63 -12.40 -8.78
N LEU A 7 13.69 -12.12 -7.89
CA LEU A 7 12.28 -12.45 -8.11
C LEU A 7 11.63 -11.39 -9.00
N ARG A 8 11.02 -11.83 -10.09
CA ARG A 8 10.23 -10.95 -10.96
C ARG A 8 8.85 -10.67 -10.34
N GLY A 9 8.21 -9.59 -10.77
CA GLY A 9 6.92 -9.16 -10.22
C GLY A 9 5.79 -10.17 -10.39
N ASP A 10 5.78 -10.95 -11.47
CA ASP A 10 4.85 -12.07 -11.69
C ASP A 10 4.95 -13.13 -10.57
N VAL A 11 6.18 -13.49 -10.20
CA VAL A 11 6.44 -14.45 -9.12
C VAL A 11 6.01 -13.90 -7.76
N ILE A 12 6.29 -12.61 -7.48
CA ILE A 12 5.87 -11.94 -6.23
C ILE A 12 4.35 -11.87 -6.14
N ASN A 13 3.66 -11.42 -7.19
CA ASN A 13 2.19 -11.34 -7.22
C ASN A 13 1.56 -12.72 -6.99
N MET A 14 2.07 -13.76 -7.66
CA MET A 14 1.61 -15.13 -7.48
C MET A 14 1.81 -15.58 -6.02
N TYR A 15 2.97 -15.32 -5.43
CA TYR A 15 3.27 -15.73 -4.05
C TYR A 15 2.36 -15.03 -3.03
N ILE A 16 2.13 -13.73 -3.18
CA ILE A 16 1.21 -12.98 -2.32
C ILE A 16 -0.21 -13.54 -2.46
N ASN A 17 -0.68 -13.76 -3.69
CA ASN A 17 -2.01 -14.32 -3.92
C ASN A 17 -2.15 -15.70 -3.26
N GLU A 18 -1.18 -16.59 -3.43
CA GLU A 18 -1.15 -17.91 -2.78
C GLU A 18 -1.14 -17.81 -1.26
N ALA A 19 -0.37 -16.88 -0.69
CA ALA A 19 -0.31 -16.66 0.75
C ALA A 19 -1.65 -16.20 1.31
N PHE A 20 -2.40 -15.36 0.57
CA PHE A 20 -3.75 -14.95 0.94
C PHE A 20 -4.76 -16.10 0.75
N LEU A 21 -4.74 -16.82 -0.37
CA LEU A 21 -5.68 -17.92 -0.64
C LEU A 21 -5.60 -19.07 0.38
N LYS A 22 -4.42 -19.31 0.96
CA LYS A 22 -4.20 -20.39 1.95
C LYS A 22 -4.68 -20.04 3.36
N LYS A 23 -5.04 -18.79 3.64
CA LYS A 23 -5.52 -18.39 4.96
C LYS A 23 -7.04 -18.61 5.07
N PRO A 24 -7.56 -19.09 6.21
CA PRO A 24 -8.99 -19.13 6.46
C PRO A 24 -9.60 -17.75 6.24
N ARG A 25 -10.76 -17.66 5.56
CA ARG A 25 -11.43 -16.36 5.29
C ARG A 25 -11.61 -15.50 6.54
N LYS A 26 -11.87 -16.12 7.69
CA LYS A 26 -11.98 -15.43 8.99
C LYS A 26 -10.70 -14.71 9.44
N GLN A 27 -9.52 -15.17 9.00
CA GLN A 27 -8.22 -14.54 9.29
C GLN A 27 -7.85 -13.45 8.29
N LEU A 28 -8.53 -13.38 7.14
CA LEU A 28 -8.32 -12.37 6.10
C LEU A 28 -9.35 -11.26 6.15
N HIS A 29 -10.32 -11.34 7.06
CA HIS A 29 -11.27 -10.26 7.30
C HIS A 29 -10.46 -9.00 7.54
N ASN A 30 -10.66 -7.96 6.72
CA ASN A 30 -9.94 -6.69 6.75
C ASN A 30 -8.49 -6.72 6.22
N MET A 31 -8.02 -7.79 5.56
CA MET A 31 -6.69 -7.84 4.94
C MET A 31 -6.78 -7.80 3.42
N PHE A 32 -6.08 -6.86 2.81
CA PHE A 32 -6.05 -6.60 1.38
C PHE A 32 -4.60 -6.54 0.88
N TYR A 33 -4.40 -6.85 -0.38
CA TYR A 33 -3.12 -6.61 -1.04
C TYR A 33 -3.36 -6.01 -2.42
N VAL A 34 -2.36 -5.29 -2.91
CA VAL A 34 -2.34 -4.79 -4.30
C VAL A 34 -1.22 -5.46 -5.07
N ASN A 35 -1.34 -5.45 -6.40
CA ASN A 35 -0.27 -5.98 -7.24
C ASN A 35 0.98 -5.09 -7.22
N THR A 36 2.10 -5.65 -7.69
CA THR A 36 3.43 -4.99 -7.75
C THR A 36 3.50 -3.72 -8.61
N PHE A 37 2.48 -3.42 -9.40
CA PHE A 37 2.44 -2.23 -10.27
C PHE A 37 1.65 -1.07 -9.66
N TRP A 38 0.95 -1.32 -8.55
CA TRP A 38 0.03 -0.35 -7.96
C TRP A 38 0.76 0.92 -7.53
N LEU A 39 1.89 0.81 -6.83
CA LEU A 39 2.62 1.98 -6.35
C LEU A 39 3.18 2.81 -7.50
N THR A 40 3.74 2.19 -8.54
CA THR A 40 4.22 2.91 -9.73
C THR A 40 3.10 3.75 -10.34
N LYS A 41 1.92 3.15 -10.53
CA LYS A 41 0.74 3.85 -11.06
C LYS A 41 0.25 4.95 -10.12
N ALA A 42 0.23 4.71 -8.82
CA ALA A 42 -0.15 5.69 -7.82
C ALA A 42 0.80 6.91 -7.81
N SER A 43 2.12 6.66 -7.83
CA SER A 43 3.15 7.71 -7.87
C SER A 43 3.02 8.58 -9.11
N GLU A 44 2.77 8.00 -10.29
CA GLU A 44 2.54 8.77 -11.52
C GLU A 44 1.31 9.68 -11.42
N LEU A 45 0.24 9.21 -10.79
CA LEU A 45 -0.98 9.98 -10.62
C LEU A 45 -0.81 11.09 -9.57
N VAL A 46 -0.15 10.80 -8.45
CA VAL A 46 0.15 11.80 -7.42
C VAL A 46 1.07 12.89 -7.98
N ALA A 47 2.10 12.52 -8.75
CA ALA A 47 2.97 13.50 -9.41
C ALA A 47 2.23 14.40 -10.43
N ARG A 48 1.11 13.93 -11.00
CA ARG A 48 0.22 14.76 -11.84
C ARG A 48 -0.76 15.58 -11.00
N TYR A 49 -1.22 15.03 -9.87
CA TYR A 49 -2.10 15.71 -8.93
C TYR A 49 -1.43 16.93 -8.29
N ASP A 50 -0.18 16.76 -7.85
CA ASP A 50 0.64 17.82 -7.27
C ASP A 50 0.96 18.94 -8.28
N LYS A 51 0.79 18.67 -9.58
CA LYS A 51 0.87 19.68 -10.65
C LYS A 51 -0.52 20.29 -10.87
N THR A 52 -0.67 21.56 -10.54
CA THR A 52 -1.95 22.31 -10.56
C THR A 52 -2.74 22.22 -11.87
N ASN A 53 -2.08 22.11 -13.03
CA ASN A 53 -2.74 22.06 -14.34
C ASN A 53 -3.49 20.75 -14.64
N HIS A 54 -3.27 19.67 -13.87
CA HIS A 54 -3.88 18.36 -14.11
C HIS A 54 -4.49 17.72 -12.86
N ALA A 55 -4.69 18.51 -11.80
CA ALA A 55 -5.12 18.01 -10.49
C ALA A 55 -6.47 17.29 -10.53
N GLU A 56 -7.47 17.84 -11.22
CA GLU A 56 -8.82 17.27 -11.26
C GLU A 56 -8.86 15.91 -11.99
N GLU A 57 -8.24 15.80 -13.17
CA GLU A 57 -8.16 14.53 -13.91
C GLU A 57 -7.37 13.48 -13.13
N ALA A 58 -6.27 13.88 -12.49
CA ALA A 58 -5.48 13.00 -11.65
C ALA A 58 -6.28 12.51 -10.44
N MET A 59 -7.02 13.39 -9.77
CA MET A 59 -7.89 13.06 -8.65
C MET A 59 -8.93 12.00 -9.03
N ILE A 60 -9.61 12.14 -10.18
CA ILE A 60 -10.56 11.14 -10.69
C ILE A 60 -9.88 9.77 -10.91
N LYS A 61 -8.63 9.76 -11.37
CA LYS A 61 -7.89 8.51 -11.56
C LYS A 61 -7.41 7.91 -10.23
N ILE A 62 -7.05 8.74 -9.26
CA ILE A 62 -6.68 8.31 -7.91
C ILE A 62 -7.88 7.69 -7.20
N THR A 63 -9.07 8.29 -7.29
CA THR A 63 -10.29 7.72 -6.66
C THR A 63 -10.66 6.35 -7.23
N ARG A 64 -10.35 6.08 -8.51
CA ARG A 64 -10.51 4.75 -9.12
C ARG A 64 -9.57 3.69 -8.52
N LEU A 65 -8.45 4.08 -7.89
CA LEU A 65 -7.57 3.13 -7.18
C LEU A 65 -8.25 2.51 -5.95
N ARG A 66 -9.33 3.12 -5.43
CA ARG A 66 -10.15 2.54 -4.34
C ARG A 66 -10.61 1.12 -4.67
N LYS A 67 -10.95 0.84 -5.93
CA LYS A 67 -11.37 -0.48 -6.39
C LYS A 67 -10.28 -1.54 -6.22
N SER A 68 -9.01 -1.12 -6.31
CA SER A 68 -7.85 -2.01 -6.22
C SER A 68 -7.54 -2.46 -4.80
N ILE A 69 -8.00 -1.70 -3.80
CA ILE A 69 -7.82 -1.98 -2.37
C ILE A 69 -9.09 -2.57 -1.73
N CYS A 70 -10.10 -2.91 -2.55
CA CYS A 70 -11.39 -3.50 -2.14
C CYS A 70 -12.07 -2.80 -0.95
N LEU A 71 -11.80 -1.50 -0.72
CA LEU A 71 -12.45 -0.69 0.32
C LEU A 71 -13.89 -0.30 -0.06
N GLU A 72 -14.54 -1.05 -0.96
CA GLU A 72 -15.88 -0.70 -1.45
C GLU A 72 -16.98 -1.01 -0.44
N PHE A 73 -16.74 -1.78 0.61
CA PHE A 73 -17.79 -2.15 1.55
C PHE A 73 -17.24 -2.25 2.97
N HIS A 74 -17.82 -1.45 3.88
CA HIS A 74 -18.27 -1.82 5.22
C HIS A 74 -17.60 -3.03 5.93
N ASP A 75 -16.28 -3.11 5.88
CA ASP A 75 -15.47 -3.97 6.75
C ASP A 75 -15.29 -3.21 8.07
N GLU A 76 -16.45 -2.95 8.67
CA GLU A 76 -16.58 -2.55 10.04
C GLU A 76 -16.16 -3.76 10.89
N ASP A 77 -15.33 -3.54 11.91
CA ASP A 77 -15.10 -4.54 12.93
C ASP A 77 -16.42 -4.88 13.65
N MET A 78 -16.38 -5.84 14.58
CA MET A 78 -17.57 -6.24 15.35
C MET A 78 -18.19 -5.09 16.17
N GLN A 79 -17.59 -3.90 16.17
CA GLN A 79 -18.01 -2.69 16.87
C GLN A 79 -18.42 -1.54 15.91
N GLY A 80 -18.44 -1.74 14.59
CA GLY A 80 -18.82 -0.69 13.63
C GLY A 80 -17.64 0.18 13.14
N ASN A 81 -16.39 -0.16 13.48
CA ASN A 81 -15.22 0.66 13.13
C ASN A 81 -14.59 0.19 11.83
N LEU A 82 -14.27 1.11 10.92
CA LEU A 82 -13.48 0.77 9.73
C LEU A 82 -12.14 0.19 10.17
N LEU A 83 -11.83 -1.05 9.78
CA LEU A 83 -10.52 -1.64 10.02
C LEU A 83 -10.01 -2.25 8.72
N ALA A 84 -8.80 -1.90 8.29
CA ALA A 84 -8.18 -2.47 7.09
C ALA A 84 -6.65 -2.57 7.23
N TRP A 85 -6.08 -3.63 6.68
CA TRP A 85 -4.64 -3.86 6.51
C TRP A 85 -4.35 -4.03 5.03
N ILE A 86 -3.58 -3.15 4.44
CA ILE A 86 -3.24 -3.17 3.02
C ILE A 86 -1.75 -3.43 2.86
N PHE A 87 -1.42 -4.49 2.13
CA PHE A 87 -0.05 -4.89 1.83
C PHE A 87 0.31 -4.46 0.41
N VAL A 88 1.35 -3.63 0.29
CA VAL A 88 1.75 -3.02 -0.98
C VAL A 88 3.21 -3.41 -1.28
N PRO A 89 3.45 -4.40 -2.15
CA PRO A 89 4.80 -4.71 -2.60
C PRO A 89 5.37 -3.55 -3.43
N ILE A 90 6.61 -3.18 -3.13
CA ILE A 90 7.30 -2.04 -3.74
C ILE A 90 8.48 -2.57 -4.53
N HIS A 91 8.53 -2.18 -5.81
CA HIS A 91 9.62 -2.52 -6.71
C HIS A 91 10.34 -1.27 -7.18
N GLY A 92 11.67 -1.23 -7.01
CA GLY A 92 12.48 -0.14 -7.54
C GLY A 92 13.96 -0.36 -7.27
N LYS A 93 14.83 0.19 -8.14
CA LYS A 93 16.30 0.06 -8.01
C LYS A 93 16.79 -1.39 -7.83
N ASN A 94 16.17 -2.35 -8.53
CA ASN A 94 16.46 -3.79 -8.42
C ASN A 94 16.35 -4.34 -6.99
N HIS A 95 15.42 -3.77 -6.22
CA HIS A 95 15.16 -4.15 -4.84
C HIS A 95 13.66 -4.20 -4.57
N TRP A 96 13.26 -5.13 -3.70
CA TRP A 96 11.90 -5.30 -3.22
C TRP A 96 11.78 -4.84 -1.78
N SER A 97 10.78 -4.02 -1.51
CA SER A 97 10.37 -3.69 -0.15
C SER A 97 8.86 -3.86 -0.01
N LEU A 98 8.33 -3.67 1.19
CA LEU A 98 6.91 -3.81 1.47
C LEU A 98 6.42 -2.61 2.26
N ALA A 99 5.36 -1.97 1.78
CA ALA A 99 4.58 -1.08 2.64
C ALA A 99 3.40 -1.83 3.24
N ILE A 100 3.13 -1.54 4.51
CA ILE A 100 1.96 -2.00 5.24
C ILE A 100 1.18 -0.76 5.67
N ILE A 101 -0.09 -0.72 5.30
CA ILE A 101 -1.01 0.35 5.67
C ILE A 101 -2.02 -0.28 6.62
N ARG A 102 -2.15 0.29 7.82
CA ARG A 102 -3.26 -0.02 8.72
C ARG A 102 -4.19 1.19 8.77
N ILE A 103 -5.48 0.97 8.53
CA ILE A 103 -6.53 1.97 8.68
C ILE A 103 -7.40 1.52 9.84
N HIS A 104 -7.70 2.44 10.76
CA HIS A 104 -8.65 2.22 11.84
C HIS A 104 -9.46 3.51 12.04
N ASN A 105 -10.75 3.47 11.71
CA ASN A 105 -11.61 4.67 11.63
C ASN A 105 -10.98 5.74 10.72
N ASN A 106 -10.75 6.93 11.27
CA ASN A 106 -10.14 8.08 10.59
C ASN A 106 -8.62 8.15 10.78
N VAL A 107 -7.99 7.12 11.35
CA VAL A 107 -6.55 7.05 11.62
C VAL A 107 -5.88 6.08 10.65
N ALA A 108 -4.70 6.44 10.16
CA ALA A 108 -3.87 5.54 9.35
C ALA A 108 -2.44 5.45 9.87
N MET A 109 -1.90 4.23 9.84
CA MET A 109 -0.49 3.95 10.11
C MET A 109 0.14 3.40 8.83
N LEU A 110 1.21 4.04 8.39
CA LEU A 110 2.02 3.64 7.25
C LEU A 110 3.35 3.12 7.76
N ALA A 111 3.65 1.87 7.45
CA ALA A 111 4.94 1.28 7.73
C ALA A 111 5.64 0.87 6.44
N HIS A 112 6.93 1.17 6.32
CA HIS A 112 7.76 0.74 5.21
C HIS A 112 8.83 -0.23 5.73
N LEU A 113 8.76 -1.47 5.26
CA LEU A 113 9.68 -2.56 5.56
C LEU A 113 10.68 -2.68 4.42
N ASP A 114 11.91 -2.26 4.69
CA ASP A 114 13.02 -2.32 3.74
C ASP A 114 14.15 -3.15 4.35
N SER A 115 14.46 -4.31 3.74
CA SER A 115 15.56 -5.17 4.19
C SER A 115 16.94 -4.59 3.88
N PHE A 116 17.02 -3.56 3.03
CA PHE A 116 18.25 -2.85 2.72
C PHE A 116 18.02 -1.34 2.90
N ARG A 117 18.39 -0.85 4.09
CA ARG A 117 18.17 0.53 4.49
C ARG A 117 18.62 1.53 3.42
N GLY A 118 17.70 2.40 3.00
CA GLY A 118 18.00 3.56 2.16
C GLY A 118 17.98 3.31 0.66
N ILE A 119 17.63 2.11 0.18
CA ILE A 119 17.45 1.89 -1.25
C ILE A 119 16.20 2.64 -1.74
N HIS A 120 15.05 2.44 -1.10
CA HIS A 120 13.84 3.18 -1.43
C HIS A 120 13.71 4.45 -0.58
N ASP A 121 13.24 5.53 -1.22
CA ASP A 121 12.92 6.77 -0.53
C ASP A 121 11.57 6.61 0.18
N SER A 122 11.65 6.38 1.50
CA SER A 122 10.47 6.12 2.33
C SER A 122 9.55 7.34 2.42
N GLU A 123 10.11 8.56 2.42
CA GLU A 123 9.32 9.78 2.51
C GLU A 123 8.53 10.02 1.23
N ALA A 124 9.15 9.81 0.07
CA ALA A 124 8.44 9.85 -1.21
C ALA A 124 7.31 8.80 -1.28
N ILE A 125 7.56 7.59 -0.77
CA ILE A 125 6.56 6.52 -0.68
C ILE A 125 5.39 6.94 0.25
N PHE A 126 5.70 7.49 1.43
CA PHE A 126 4.67 7.93 2.38
C PHE A 126 3.86 9.11 1.84
N HIS A 127 4.46 10.03 1.10
CA HIS A 127 3.73 11.11 0.41
C HIS A 127 2.68 10.55 -0.54
N VAL A 128 3.06 9.58 -1.38
CA VAL A 128 2.13 8.93 -2.32
C VAL A 128 0.98 8.26 -1.56
N PHE A 129 1.27 7.52 -0.50
CA PHE A 129 0.21 6.88 0.30
C PHE A 129 -0.69 7.88 1.02
N LYS A 130 -0.14 8.93 1.64
CA LYS A 130 -0.91 9.99 2.29
C LYS A 130 -1.88 10.64 1.30
N THR A 131 -1.39 11.06 0.14
CA THR A 131 -2.22 11.70 -0.89
C THR A 131 -3.31 10.76 -1.38
N VAL A 132 -2.98 9.51 -1.70
CA VAL A 132 -3.98 8.55 -2.18
C VAL A 132 -5.02 8.24 -1.10
N LEU A 133 -4.60 7.93 0.13
CA LEU A 133 -5.50 7.56 1.22
C LEU A 133 -6.47 8.69 1.59
N CYS A 134 -5.97 9.91 1.75
CA CYS A 134 -6.81 11.07 2.07
C CYS A 134 -7.82 11.41 0.97
N LEU A 135 -7.58 10.99 -0.28
CA LEU A 135 -8.50 11.19 -1.39
C LEU A 135 -9.56 10.08 -1.52
N ILE A 136 -9.32 8.89 -0.96
CA ILE A 136 -10.18 7.71 -1.21
C ILE A 136 -10.79 7.10 0.04
N VAL A 137 -10.34 7.51 1.23
CA VAL A 137 -10.81 7.07 2.54
C VAL A 137 -11.04 8.30 3.42
N PRO A 138 -12.06 8.32 4.29
CA PRO A 138 -12.28 9.42 5.25
C PRO A 138 -11.26 9.38 6.41
N ILE A 139 -9.97 9.50 6.09
CA ILE A 139 -8.88 9.61 7.05
C ILE A 139 -8.61 11.10 7.31
N ASP A 140 -8.34 11.44 8.57
CA ASP A 140 -7.83 12.75 8.93
C ASP A 140 -6.33 12.81 8.57
N PRO A 141 -5.89 13.71 7.65
CA PRO A 141 -4.48 13.85 7.29
C PRO A 141 -3.55 14.08 8.48
N ALA A 142 -4.04 14.71 9.56
CA ALA A 142 -3.27 14.96 10.78
C ALA A 142 -3.03 13.68 11.61
N LEU A 143 -3.82 12.63 11.38
CA LEU A 143 -3.74 11.36 12.09
C LEU A 143 -3.00 10.26 11.29
N VAL A 144 -2.29 10.64 10.23
CA VAL A 144 -1.46 9.68 9.46
C VAL A 144 -0.07 9.57 10.07
N MET A 145 0.19 8.46 10.73
CA MET A 145 1.49 8.13 11.30
C MET A 145 2.36 7.36 10.30
N THR A 146 3.66 7.63 10.27
CA THR A 146 4.63 6.95 9.40
C THR A 146 5.74 6.30 10.22
N GLY A 147 6.24 5.13 9.77
CA GLY A 147 7.32 4.42 10.42
C GLY A 147 8.17 3.62 9.43
N ILE A 148 9.49 3.74 9.54
CA ILE A 148 10.43 2.93 8.74
C ILE A 148 10.92 1.79 9.63
N MET A 149 10.73 0.56 9.17
CA MET A 149 11.17 -0.65 9.86
C MET A 149 12.29 -1.29 9.06
N ASN A 150 13.48 -1.35 9.66
CA ASN A 150 14.60 -2.10 9.10
C ASN A 150 14.58 -3.50 9.69
N VAL A 151 14.53 -4.51 8.83
CA VAL A 151 14.73 -5.89 9.28
C VAL A 151 16.24 -6.13 9.28
N GLU A 152 16.90 -5.80 10.39
CA GLU A 152 18.31 -6.15 10.56
C GLU A 152 18.46 -7.67 10.51
N GLN A 153 19.34 -8.16 9.63
CA GLN A 153 19.74 -9.57 9.63
C GLN A 153 20.59 -9.80 10.88
N GLN A 154 19.99 -10.43 11.91
CA GLN A 154 20.73 -11.02 13.03
C GLN A 154 21.40 -12.32 12.59
#